data_AF-A0A7V7KUB0-F1
#
_entry.id   AF-A0A7V7KUB0-F1
#
_cell.length_a   1.000
_cell.length_b   1.000
_cell.length_c   1.000
_cell.angle_alpha   90.00
_cell.angle_beta   90.00
_cell.angle_gamma   90.00
#
_symmetry.space_group_name_H-M   'P 1'
#
loop_
_entity.id
_entity.type
_entity.pdbx_description
1 polymer ?
#
loop_
_entity_poly.entity_id
_entity_poly.type
_entity_poly.pdbx_seq_one_letter_code
_entity_poly.pdbx_strand_id
1 'polypeptide(L)'
;MGGLLAVLAWHSYAQATQPDPSGADVVPPVTYQSPLHSYRGFEHQTPGDWREANATVGRIGGWQAYAAEVWEASQSQDDGADSDIDNAADAGGDANPHQHH
;
A
#
# COMPACT_ATOMS: atom_id res chain seq x y z
N MET A 1 24.92 -53.18 -17.38
CA MET A 1 26.30 -53.45 -16.91
C MET A 1 27.20 -52.34 -17.43
N GLY A 2 27.71 -51.49 -16.53
CA GLY A 2 28.87 -50.59 -16.71
C GLY A 2 28.69 -49.40 -17.66
N GLY A 3 29.04 -48.17 -17.33
CA GLY A 3 29.69 -47.62 -16.14
C GLY A 3 29.87 -46.12 -16.34
N LEU A 4 29.51 -45.34 -15.32
CA LEU A 4 29.75 -43.90 -15.21
C LEU A 4 31.26 -43.62 -15.14
N LEU A 5 31.76 -42.68 -15.93
CA LEU A 5 33.03 -42.00 -15.64
C LEU A 5 32.72 -40.58 -15.21
N ALA A 6 32.87 -40.35 -13.90
CA ALA A 6 32.74 -39.06 -13.25
C ALA A 6 33.94 -38.18 -13.58
N VAL A 7 33.68 -36.97 -14.07
CA VAL A 7 34.71 -35.93 -14.28
C VAL A 7 34.95 -35.23 -12.95
N LEU A 8 36.13 -35.40 -12.36
CA LEU A 8 36.55 -34.64 -11.19
C LEU A 8 37.07 -33.28 -11.65
N ALA A 9 36.25 -32.25 -11.49
CA ALA A 9 36.66 -30.86 -11.69
C ALA A 9 37.58 -30.41 -10.53
N TRP A 10 38.83 -30.09 -10.85
CA TRP A 10 39.77 -29.48 -9.92
C TRP A 10 39.33 -28.06 -9.58
N HIS A 11 39.06 -27.80 -8.30
CA HIS A 11 38.85 -26.45 -7.80
C HIS A 11 40.19 -25.85 -7.41
N SER A 12 40.66 -24.88 -8.19
CA SER A 12 41.79 -24.03 -7.80
C SER A 12 41.29 -23.01 -6.77
N TYR A 13 41.73 -23.13 -5.52
CA TYR A 13 41.50 -22.09 -4.53
C TYR A 13 42.53 -20.97 -4.73
N ALA A 14 42.06 -19.79 -5.11
CA ALA A 14 42.84 -18.57 -4.96
C ALA A 14 42.95 -18.26 -3.46
N GLN A 15 44.17 -18.23 -2.94
CA GLN A 15 44.43 -17.76 -1.58
C GLN A 15 44.23 -16.23 -1.56
N ALA A 16 43.24 -15.75 -0.82
CA ALA A 16 43.12 -14.34 -0.52
C ALA A 16 44.21 -13.97 0.50
N THR A 17 45.11 -13.04 0.16
CA THR A 17 46.06 -12.47 1.12
C THR A 17 45.26 -11.75 2.21
N GLN A 18 45.39 -12.23 3.44
CA GLN A 18 44.76 -11.60 4.59
C GLN A 18 45.46 -10.25 4.85
N PRO A 19 44.73 -9.13 4.93
CA PRO A 19 45.34 -7.84 5.24
C PRO A 19 45.99 -7.89 6.63
N ASP A 20 47.20 -7.34 6.74
CA ASP A 20 47.96 -7.25 7.98
C ASP A 20 47.32 -6.20 8.91
N PRO A 21 46.77 -6.59 10.08
CA PRO A 21 46.16 -5.64 11.00
C PRO A 21 47.19 -4.75 11.73
N SER A 22 48.48 -5.06 11.63
CA SER A 22 49.55 -4.32 12.31
C SER A 22 49.97 -3.04 11.58
N GLY A 23 49.56 -2.87 10.32
CA GLY A 23 49.73 -1.65 9.53
C GLY A 23 48.54 -0.68 9.60
N ALA A 24 47.67 -0.79 10.60
CA ALA A 24 46.48 0.04 10.71
C ALA A 24 46.87 1.51 10.90
N ASP A 25 46.63 2.32 9.86
CA ASP A 25 46.64 3.78 9.96
C ASP A 25 45.73 4.24 11.09
N VAL A 26 46.11 5.33 11.76
CA VAL A 26 45.32 5.94 12.84
C VAL A 26 43.96 6.34 12.29
N VAL A 27 42.91 5.58 12.64
CA VAL A 27 41.54 5.87 12.23
C VAL A 27 41.12 7.19 12.89
N PRO A 28 40.69 8.20 12.11
CA PRO A 28 40.23 9.45 12.67
C PRO A 28 38.96 9.21 13.53
N PRO A 29 38.79 9.95 14.64
CA PRO A 29 37.64 9.77 15.50
C PRO A 29 36.34 10.13 14.76
N VAL A 30 35.34 9.25 14.84
CA VAL A 30 33.99 9.52 14.32
C VAL A 30 33.30 10.53 15.25
N THR A 31 32.98 11.70 14.71
CA THR A 31 32.12 12.67 15.42
C THR A 31 30.66 12.36 15.09
N TYR A 32 29.95 11.78 16.05
CA TYR A 32 28.52 11.52 15.92
C TYR A 32 27.71 12.73 16.39
N GLN A 33 26.90 13.29 15.50
CA GLN A 33 25.90 14.29 15.85
C GLN A 33 24.51 13.66 15.76
N SER A 34 23.74 13.76 16.85
CA SER A 34 22.38 13.21 16.89
C SER A 34 21.47 13.94 15.88
N PRO A 35 20.68 13.21 15.08
CA PRO A 35 19.62 13.80 14.25
C PRO A 35 18.59 14.59 15.07
N LEU A 36 18.46 14.28 16.36
CA LEU A 36 17.54 14.97 17.28
C LEU A 36 18.19 16.17 17.98
N HIS A 37 19.40 16.58 17.62
CA HIS A 37 20.09 17.71 18.24
C HIS A 37 19.27 19.01 18.22
N SER A 38 18.42 19.18 17.21
CA SER A 38 17.51 20.32 17.06
C SER A 38 16.05 19.98 17.33
N TYR A 39 15.76 18.80 17.88
CA TYR A 39 14.39 18.40 18.16
C TYR A 39 13.80 19.31 19.24
N ARG A 40 12.69 19.97 18.92
CA ARG A 40 11.87 20.69 19.89
C ARG A 40 10.80 19.75 20.40
N GLY A 41 10.62 19.73 21.72
CA GLY A 41 9.54 19.00 22.35
C GLY A 41 8.18 19.47 21.83
N PHE A 42 7.17 18.63 22.00
CA PHE A 42 5.81 19.00 21.70
C PHE A 42 5.39 20.18 22.58
N GLU A 43 4.91 21.25 21.95
CA GLU A 43 4.28 22.38 22.62
C GLU A 43 2.78 22.30 22.40
N HIS A 44 2.02 22.42 23.50
CA HIS A 44 0.57 22.40 23.44
C HIS A 44 0.07 23.68 22.76
N GLN A 45 -0.53 23.51 21.60
CA GLN A 45 -1.19 24.59 20.88
C GLN A 45 -2.64 24.67 21.32
N THR A 46 -3.12 25.89 21.61
CA THR A 46 -4.54 26.11 21.87
C THR A 46 -5.34 25.73 20.61
N PRO A 47 -6.30 24.80 20.72
CA PRO A 47 -7.18 24.49 19.59
C PRO A 47 -7.95 25.75 19.17
N GLY A 48 -7.97 26.04 17.87
CA GLY A 48 -8.82 27.09 17.30
C GLY A 48 -10.31 26.73 17.37
N ASP A 49 -11.18 27.55 16.76
CA ASP A 49 -12.61 27.23 16.67
C ASP A 49 -12.82 26.03 15.73
N TRP A 50 -12.98 24.86 16.35
CA TRP A 50 -13.21 23.60 15.64
C TRP A 50 -14.50 23.60 14.82
N ARG A 51 -15.51 24.40 15.22
CA ARG A 51 -16.79 24.45 14.49
C ARG A 51 -16.63 25.22 13.19
N GLU A 52 -15.91 26.34 13.24
CA GLU A 52 -15.61 27.14 12.05
C GLU A 52 -14.74 26.36 11.05
N ALA A 53 -13.72 25.65 11.55
CA ALA A 53 -12.88 24.77 10.72
C ALA A 53 -13.73 23.71 10.00
N ASN A 54 -14.63 23.04 10.72
CA ASN A 54 -15.51 22.02 10.14
C ASN A 54 -16.56 22.60 9.19
N ALA A 55 -17.09 23.79 9.48
CA ALA A 55 -17.99 24.49 8.55
C ALA A 55 -17.31 24.81 7.22
N THR A 56 -16.02 25.17 7.26
CA THR A 56 -15.21 25.42 6.06
C THR A 56 -15.03 24.15 5.23
N VAL A 57 -14.72 23.02 5.88
CA VAL A 57 -14.64 21.72 5.21
C VAL A 57 -15.98 21.36 4.54
N GLY A 58 -17.09 21.57 5.25
CA GLY A 58 -18.43 21.34 4.70
C GLY A 58 -18.73 22.19 3.46
N ARG A 59 -18.34 23.48 3.45
CA ARG A 59 -18.56 24.38 2.30
C ARG A 59 -17.79 23.95 1.04
N ILE A 60 -16.63 23.32 1.20
CA ILE A 60 -15.81 22.85 0.06
C ILE A 60 -16.31 21.50 -0.48
N GLY A 61 -17.23 20.84 0.23
CA GLY A 61 -17.79 19.53 -0.12
C GLY A 61 -17.48 18.43 0.90
N GLY A 62 -16.47 18.64 1.74
CA GLY A 62 -16.12 17.76 2.86
C GLY A 62 -16.02 16.28 2.50
N TRP A 63 -16.33 15.40 3.45
CA TRP A 63 -16.36 13.95 3.24
C TRP A 63 -17.50 13.50 2.31
N GLN A 64 -18.52 14.34 2.12
CA GLN A 64 -19.66 14.06 1.25
C GLN A 64 -19.25 13.99 -0.23
N ALA A 65 -18.26 14.77 -0.66
CA ALA A 65 -17.73 14.71 -2.02
C ALA A 65 -17.18 13.30 -2.34
N TYR A 66 -16.43 12.69 -1.42
CA TYR A 66 -15.95 11.32 -1.56
C TYR A 66 -17.09 10.30 -1.56
N ALA A 67 -18.09 10.48 -0.70
CA ALA A 67 -19.26 9.61 -0.67
C ALA A 67 -20.07 9.68 -1.98
N ALA A 68 -20.13 10.85 -2.62
CA ALA A 68 -20.79 11.02 -3.91
C ALA A 68 -20.10 10.24 -5.02
N GLU A 69 -18.76 10.24 -5.08
CA GLU A 69 -17.98 9.45 -6.04
C GLU A 69 -18.25 7.94 -5.88
N VAL A 70 -18.30 7.43 -4.65
CA VAL A 70 -18.61 6.02 -4.37
C VAL A 70 -20.05 5.68 -4.75
N TRP A 71 -21.00 6.58 -4.46
CA TRP A 71 -22.39 6.39 -4.84
C TRP A 71 -22.58 6.39 -6.36
N GLU A 72 -21.96 7.33 -7.08
CA GLU A 72 -22.01 7.40 -8.54
C GLU A 72 -21.36 6.18 -9.22
N ALA A 73 -20.24 5.68 -8.65
CA ALA A 73 -19.63 4.43 -9.09
C ALA A 73 -20.56 3.22 -8.89
N SER A 74 -21.36 3.19 -7.82
CA SER A 74 -22.34 2.12 -7.59
C SER A 74 -23.50 2.14 -8.59
N GLN A 75 -23.99 3.33 -8.97
CA GLN A 75 -25.07 3.45 -9.97
C GLN A 75 -24.61 3.01 -11.37
N SER A 76 -23.37 3.35 -11.75
CA SER A 76 -22.78 2.92 -13.03
C SER A 76 -22.59 1.39 -13.13
N GLN A 77 -22.54 0.69 -11.98
CA GLN A 77 -22.45 -0.76 -11.89
C GLN A 77 -23.83 -1.44 -12.05
N ASP A 78 -24.89 -0.80 -11.56
CA ASP A 78 -26.27 -1.30 -11.64
C ASP A 78 -26.88 -1.09 -13.04
N ASP A 79 -26.54 0.00 -13.73
CA ASP A 79 -27.01 0.29 -15.11
C ASP A 79 -26.58 -0.77 -16.15
N GLY A 80 -25.47 -1.48 -15.91
CA GLY A 80 -25.02 -2.58 -16.78
C GLY A 80 -25.69 -3.92 -16.47
N ALA A 81 -26.21 -4.10 -15.26
CA ALA A 81 -26.91 -5.32 -14.86
C ALA A 81 -28.39 -5.31 -15.29
N ASP A 82 -29.03 -4.14 -15.33
CA ASP A 82 -30.43 -3.98 -15.76
C ASP A 82 -30.58 -4.23 -17.28
N SER A 83 -29.58 -3.82 -18.09
CA SER A 83 -29.57 -4.08 -19.53
C SER A 83 -29.44 -5.57 -19.92
N ASP A 84 -28.91 -6.39 -19.02
CA ASP A 84 -28.82 -7.86 -19.21
C ASP A 84 -30.10 -8.57 -18.76
N ILE A 85 -30.85 -8.02 -17.80
CA ILE A 85 -32.12 -8.57 -17.29
C ILE A 85 -33.26 -8.33 -18.29
N ASP A 86 -33.34 -7.15 -18.91
CA ASP A 86 -34.35 -6.87 -19.94
C ASP A 86 -34.23 -7.77 -21.17
N ASN A 87 -33.00 -8.17 -21.52
CA ASN A 87 -32.72 -9.12 -22.61
C ASN A 87 -33.05 -10.58 -22.23
N ALA A 88 -32.99 -10.92 -20.93
CA ALA A 88 -33.33 -12.25 -20.43
C ALA A 88 -34.83 -12.43 -20.18
N ALA A 89 -35.56 -11.35 -19.85
CA ALA A 89 -36.99 -11.38 -19.55
C ALA A 89 -37.88 -11.60 -20.81
N ASP A 90 -37.38 -11.30 -22.01
CA ASP A 90 -38.06 -11.69 -23.28
C ASP A 90 -37.94 -13.20 -23.58
N ALA A 91 -37.03 -13.92 -22.89
CA ALA A 91 -36.73 -15.34 -23.18
C ALA A 91 -37.39 -16.36 -22.22
N GLY A 92 -38.08 -15.94 -21.16
CA GLY A 92 -38.81 -16.86 -20.27
C GLY A 92 -39.69 -16.08 -19.30
N GLY A 93 -41.02 -16.13 -19.38
CA GLY A 93 -41.78 -17.37 -19.26
C GLY A 93 -42.11 -17.61 -17.79
N ASP A 94 -43.24 -17.05 -17.36
CA ASP A 94 -44.15 -17.52 -16.30
C ASP A 94 -43.63 -17.76 -14.87
N ALA A 95 -44.20 -16.96 -13.94
CA ALA A 95 -44.66 -17.28 -12.57
C ALA A 95 -44.05 -16.47 -11.41
N ASN A 96 -44.88 -15.63 -10.78
CA ASN A 96 -44.63 -14.98 -9.50
C ASN A 96 -45.67 -15.47 -8.46
N PRO A 97 -45.25 -16.10 -7.35
CA PRO A 97 -46.16 -16.30 -6.23
C PRO A 97 -45.53 -15.98 -4.86
N HIS A 98 -45.24 -14.71 -4.53
CA HIS A 98 -44.98 -14.33 -3.12
C HIS A 98 -45.54 -12.94 -2.78
N GLN A 99 -46.81 -12.88 -2.36
CA GLN A 99 -47.34 -11.79 -1.52
C GLN A 99 -47.24 -12.23 -0.05
N HIS A 100 -46.52 -11.44 0.76
CA HIS A 100 -46.48 -11.60 2.22
C HIS A 100 -47.26 -10.46 2.88
N HIS A 101 -48.00 -10.87 3.91
CA HIS A 101 -48.89 -10.16 4.83
C HIS A 101 -48.49 -8.76 5.29
#